data_AF-A0A1B8CUK4-F1
#
_entry.id   AF-A0A1B8CUK4-F1
#
_cell.length_a   1.000
_cell.length_b   1.000
_cell.length_c   1.000
_cell.angle_alpha   90.00
_cell.angle_beta   90.00
_cell.angle_gamma   90.00
#
_symmetry.space_group_name_H-M   'P 1'
#
loop_
_entity.id
_entity.type
_entity.pdbx_description
1 polymer ?
#
loop_
_entity_poly.entity_id
_entity_poly.type
_entity_poly.pdbx_seq_one_letter_code
_entity_poly.pdbx_strand_id
1 'polypeptide(L)'
;MVSLWNTRSGGDRVESPRGGHNEDNEGAPRIVVEREPDEHTRLLPQPSTRDGYLSPDDPAVSPYNLWSVRFMRYFSILLLFITFFWWVILLVSIFVSPPGLHNRGSGFFDFSYTSLSLANLIVVLLFFSTPSKAAQVTVLVTSVLLLFDMIMILAVPRLRVEEGWVGIASVVWALLIGIWVVITDRVVAYGKEEEEERLTGRAETRRTLREWVEILASEIVLIAVGLAVLLLSATLILRSRDSSLAPQGERYYVDGDKYQIHLYCSGKETDKSDNKVPTVLFEAGERPFGLSLQAFADNAIANGTISRYWYAARPGSGWSDNAPSPFSAGMAADVLSEAVARAGEGEHGF
;
A
#
# COMPACT_ATOMS: atom_id res chain seq x y z
N MET A 1 7.57 -51.06 32.80
CA MET A 1 8.82 -51.63 33.36
C MET A 1 9.83 -50.49 33.44
N VAL A 2 10.52 -50.11 34.51
CA VAL A 2 10.71 -50.52 35.91
C VAL A 2 11.16 -49.24 36.66
N SER A 3 10.82 -49.15 37.94
CA SER A 3 11.19 -48.09 38.90
C SER A 3 12.62 -48.28 39.45
N LEU A 4 13.05 -47.31 40.27
CA LEU A 4 14.10 -47.35 41.30
C LEU A 4 15.53 -46.98 40.87
N TRP A 5 16.08 -45.92 41.49
CA TRP A 5 16.92 -46.12 42.68
C TRP A 5 16.95 -44.89 43.58
N ASN A 6 16.91 -45.19 44.87
CA ASN A 6 16.80 -44.36 46.06
C ASN A 6 18.10 -44.55 46.84
N THR A 7 18.66 -43.54 47.51
CA THR A 7 19.31 -43.77 48.82
C THR A 7 19.53 -42.48 49.59
N ARG A 8 19.32 -42.62 50.90
CA ARG A 8 19.36 -41.64 51.99
C ARG A 8 20.46 -42.08 52.96
N SER A 9 21.14 -41.14 53.61
CA SER A 9 21.82 -41.30 54.92
C SER A 9 22.15 -39.89 55.41
N GLY A 10 21.56 -39.40 56.51
CA GLY A 10 22.10 -39.50 57.88
C GLY A 10 22.93 -38.23 58.14
N GLY A 11 22.68 -37.34 59.12
CA GLY A 11 21.98 -37.42 60.39
C GLY A 11 22.96 -36.85 61.42
N ASP A 12 22.74 -35.64 61.92
CA ASP A 12 23.32 -35.18 63.19
C ASP A 12 22.44 -34.11 63.83
N ARG A 13 22.20 -34.30 65.14
CA ARG A 13 21.37 -33.52 66.05
C ARG A 13 22.26 -32.63 66.92
N VAL A 14 21.83 -31.40 67.20
CA VAL A 14 22.09 -30.68 68.46
C VAL A 14 20.83 -29.84 68.74
N GLU A 15 19.91 -30.37 69.56
CA GLU A 15 19.70 -30.05 70.99
C GLU A 15 19.17 -28.63 71.28
N SER A 16 17.94 -28.62 71.81
CA SER A 16 17.23 -27.48 72.40
C SER A 16 17.72 -27.19 73.83
N PRO A 17 17.29 -26.06 74.43
CA PRO A 17 16.22 -26.17 75.44
C PRO A 17 15.17 -25.06 75.27
N ARG A 18 13.86 -25.38 75.20
CA ARG A 18 12.90 -25.76 76.27
C ARG A 18 12.49 -24.61 77.20
N GLY A 19 11.18 -24.35 77.18
CA GLY A 19 10.38 -23.76 78.27
C GLY A 19 9.39 -22.72 77.72
N GLY A 20 8.07 -22.87 77.78
CA GLY A 20 7.21 -23.90 78.35
C GLY A 20 5.73 -23.54 78.12
N HIS A 21 4.89 -24.56 78.20
CA HIS A 21 3.43 -24.63 78.23
C HIS A 21 2.61 -23.34 78.49
N ASN A 22 1.52 -23.17 77.74
CA ASN A 22 0.18 -23.49 78.26
C ASN A 22 -0.88 -23.61 77.16
N GLU A 23 -1.81 -24.52 77.43
CA GLU A 23 -2.98 -24.92 76.68
C GLU A 23 -4.11 -23.86 76.70
N ASP A 24 -5.02 -24.01 75.73
CA ASP A 24 -6.43 -23.61 75.72
C ASP A 24 -6.83 -22.14 75.94
N ASN A 25 -7.29 -21.49 74.86
CA ASN A 25 -8.47 -20.63 74.94
C ASN A 25 -9.15 -20.42 73.57
N GLU A 26 -10.29 -21.07 73.37
CA GLU A 26 -11.30 -20.67 72.38
C GLU A 26 -11.91 -19.31 72.80
N GLY A 27 -12.10 -18.40 71.84
CA GLY A 27 -13.01 -17.26 72.01
C GLY A 27 -12.47 -16.03 72.74
N ALA A 28 -11.40 -15.40 72.23
CA ALA A 28 -11.03 -14.03 72.60
C ALA A 28 -11.09 -13.08 71.38
N PRO A 29 -11.65 -11.86 71.51
CA PRO A 29 -11.68 -10.90 70.42
C PRO A 29 -10.24 -10.52 70.05
N ARG A 30 -9.93 -10.45 68.75
CA ARG A 30 -8.67 -9.89 68.24
C ARG A 30 -8.57 -8.45 68.73
N ILE A 31 -7.89 -8.24 69.85
CA ILE A 31 -7.43 -6.93 70.28
C ILE A 31 -6.43 -6.49 69.21
N VAL A 32 -6.87 -5.59 68.34
CA VAL A 32 -5.96 -4.82 67.50
C VAL A 32 -5.17 -3.97 68.48
N VAL A 33 -3.99 -4.43 68.86
CA VAL A 33 -3.03 -3.61 69.57
C VAL A 33 -2.68 -2.47 68.61
N GLU A 34 -3.25 -1.29 68.84
CA GLU A 34 -2.80 -0.04 68.21
C GLU A 34 -1.33 0.11 68.54
N ARG A 35 -0.48 -0.23 67.57
CA ARG A 35 0.95 -0.04 67.65
C ARG A 35 1.19 1.46 67.54
N GLU A 36 1.77 2.07 68.57
CA GLU A 36 2.18 3.47 68.53
C GLU A 36 3.06 3.71 67.28
N PRO A 37 2.84 4.79 66.53
CA PRO A 37 3.60 5.06 65.32
C PRO A 37 5.10 5.18 65.63
N ASP A 38 5.91 4.32 65.02
CA ASP A 38 7.37 4.43 65.05
C ASP A 38 7.91 5.31 63.92
N GLU A 39 9.21 5.60 63.92
CA GLU A 39 9.89 6.36 62.86
C GLU A 39 9.90 5.67 61.48
N HIS A 40 9.52 4.38 61.44
CA HIS A 40 9.26 3.63 60.22
C HIS A 40 7.77 3.64 59.83
N THR A 41 6.90 4.24 60.65
CA THR A 41 5.47 4.33 60.43
C THR A 41 5.20 5.49 59.47
N ARG A 42 4.78 5.10 58.27
CA ARG A 42 4.58 5.99 57.15
C ARG A 42 3.48 7.00 57.47
N LEU A 43 3.81 8.29 57.42
CA LEU A 43 2.89 9.41 57.74
C LEU A 43 1.70 9.55 56.80
N LEU A 44 1.75 8.90 55.64
CA LEU A 44 0.64 8.84 54.70
C LEU A 44 0.06 7.43 54.75
N PRO A 45 -1.27 7.28 54.97
CA PRO A 45 -1.91 5.99 54.78
C PRO A 45 -1.57 5.52 53.37
N GLN A 46 -0.99 4.32 53.28
CA GLN A 46 -0.88 3.64 52.00
C GLN A 46 -2.30 3.64 51.42
N PRO A 47 -2.54 4.18 50.21
CA PRO A 47 -3.87 4.12 49.62
C PRO A 47 -4.24 2.65 49.70
N SER A 48 -5.27 2.38 50.49
CA SER A 48 -5.72 1.02 50.70
C SER A 48 -5.92 0.46 49.30
N THR A 49 -5.31 -0.68 49.02
CA THR A 49 -5.60 -1.54 47.86
C THR A 49 -7.04 -2.09 47.93
N ARG A 50 -7.99 -1.24 48.38
CA ARG A 50 -9.44 -1.41 48.46
C ARG A 50 -10.15 -0.65 47.36
N ASP A 51 -9.48 0.25 46.64
CA ASP A 51 -10.01 0.77 45.39
C ASP A 51 -9.59 -0.20 44.29
N GLY A 52 -10.55 -0.83 43.62
CA GLY A 52 -10.38 -1.90 42.62
C GLY A 52 -9.65 -1.49 41.34
N TYR A 53 -8.65 -0.61 41.43
CA TYR A 53 -7.76 -0.23 40.36
C TYR A 53 -6.74 -1.34 40.11
N LEU A 54 -6.60 -1.73 38.85
CA LEU A 54 -5.68 -2.75 38.39
C LEU A 54 -4.30 -2.15 38.13
N SER A 55 -3.26 -2.99 38.17
CA SER A 55 -1.94 -2.57 37.71
C SER A 55 -1.99 -2.28 36.20
N PRO A 56 -1.27 -1.26 35.70
CA PRO A 56 -1.22 -0.95 34.27
C PRO A 56 -0.80 -2.13 33.38
N ASP A 57 0.00 -3.05 33.92
CA ASP A 57 0.49 -4.25 33.21
C ASP A 57 -0.49 -5.45 33.32
N ASP A 58 -1.68 -5.28 33.90
CA ASP A 58 -2.67 -6.35 34.01
C ASP A 58 -3.33 -6.64 32.64
N PRO A 59 -3.42 -7.91 32.19
CA PRO A 59 -4.07 -8.28 30.92
C PRO A 59 -5.54 -7.84 30.81
N ALA A 60 -6.21 -7.52 31.92
CA ALA A 60 -7.55 -6.94 31.91
C ALA A 60 -7.60 -5.48 31.43
N VAL A 61 -6.47 -4.75 31.46
CA VAL A 61 -6.31 -3.40 30.88
C VAL A 61 -5.86 -3.53 29.42
N SER A 62 -6.73 -4.09 28.59
CA SER A 62 -6.44 -4.32 27.18
C SER A 62 -7.47 -3.62 26.30
N PRO A 63 -7.05 -2.77 25.32
CA PRO A 63 -7.96 -2.02 24.46
C PRO A 63 -8.93 -2.92 23.67
N TYR A 64 -8.60 -4.21 23.53
CA TYR A 64 -9.48 -5.20 22.93
C TYR A 64 -10.76 -5.47 23.74
N ASN A 65 -10.91 -4.94 24.96
CA ASN A 65 -12.12 -5.14 25.72
C ASN A 65 -13.28 -4.26 25.22
N LEU A 66 -12.95 -3.07 24.68
CA LEU A 66 -13.92 -2.17 24.07
C LEU A 66 -14.54 -2.74 22.80
N TRP A 67 -15.88 -2.67 22.71
CA TRP A 67 -16.63 -3.12 21.54
C TRP A 67 -16.24 -2.34 20.26
N SER A 68 -16.03 -1.02 20.38
CA SER A 68 -15.59 -0.16 19.28
C SER A 68 -14.25 -0.61 18.70
N VAL A 69 -13.29 -0.97 19.56
CA VAL A 69 -11.96 -1.45 19.18
C VAL A 69 -12.05 -2.83 18.50
N ARG A 70 -12.89 -3.74 19.02
CA ARG A 70 -13.17 -5.02 18.35
C ARG A 70 -13.78 -4.83 16.96
N PHE A 71 -14.78 -3.95 16.86
CA PHE A 71 -15.42 -3.63 15.59
C PHE A 71 -14.41 -3.11 14.57
N MET A 72 -13.56 -2.14 14.96
CA MET A 72 -12.52 -1.60 14.09
C MET A 72 -11.56 -2.68 13.60
N ARG A 73 -11.16 -3.61 14.47
CA ARG A 73 -10.31 -4.74 14.08
C ARG A 73 -10.97 -5.65 13.07
N TYR A 74 -12.19 -6.13 13.35
CA TYR A 74 -12.89 -7.03 12.43
C TYR A 74 -13.23 -6.37 11.09
N PHE A 75 -13.58 -5.09 11.11
CA PHE A 75 -13.78 -4.34 9.88
C PHE A 75 -12.49 -4.16 9.08
N SER A 76 -11.35 -3.91 9.75
CA SER A 76 -10.04 -3.86 9.10
C SER A 76 -9.64 -5.21 8.49
N ILE A 77 -10.00 -6.34 9.13
CA ILE A 77 -9.81 -7.68 8.56
C ILE A 77 -10.69 -7.87 7.31
N LEU A 78 -11.93 -7.41 7.32
CA LEU A 78 -12.80 -7.44 6.13
C LEU A 78 -12.21 -6.61 4.98
N LEU A 79 -11.75 -5.39 5.27
CA LEU A 79 -11.08 -4.54 4.29
C LEU A 79 -9.80 -5.20 3.76
N LEU A 80 -9.05 -5.93 4.60
CA LEU A 80 -7.88 -6.69 4.18
C LEU A 80 -8.26 -7.77 3.16
N PHE A 81 -9.32 -8.55 3.40
CA PHE A 81 -9.78 -9.57 2.45
C PHE A 81 -10.24 -8.97 1.12
N ILE A 82 -10.99 -7.87 1.16
CA ILE A 82 -11.43 -7.15 -0.05
C ILE A 82 -10.21 -6.64 -0.83
N THR A 83 -9.27 -6.00 -0.13
CA THR A 83 -8.04 -5.46 -0.73
C THR A 83 -7.16 -6.57 -1.30
N PHE A 84 -7.03 -7.69 -0.59
CA PHE A 84 -6.26 -8.85 -1.04
C PHE A 84 -6.88 -9.49 -2.29
N PHE A 85 -8.20 -9.65 -2.35
CA PHE A 85 -8.87 -10.17 -3.53
C PHE A 85 -8.67 -9.25 -4.74
N TRP A 86 -8.84 -7.94 -4.55
CA TRP A 86 -8.59 -6.95 -5.60
C TRP A 86 -7.11 -6.96 -6.04
N TRP A 87 -6.17 -7.05 -5.11
CA TRP A 87 -4.74 -7.15 -5.37
C TRP A 87 -4.38 -8.40 -6.19
N VAL A 88 -4.98 -9.57 -5.88
CA VAL A 88 -4.76 -10.80 -6.67
C VAL A 88 -5.30 -10.65 -8.09
N ILE A 89 -6.48 -10.05 -8.26
CA ILE A 89 -7.03 -9.78 -9.59
C ILE A 89 -6.07 -8.91 -10.40
N LEU A 90 -5.56 -7.83 -9.81
CA LEU A 90 -4.62 -6.94 -10.49
C LEU A 90 -3.27 -7.60 -10.78
N LEU A 91 -2.78 -8.46 -9.89
CA LEU A 91 -1.57 -9.23 -10.12
C LEU A 91 -1.73 -10.14 -11.35
N VAL A 92 -2.87 -10.80 -11.49
CA VAL A 92 -3.18 -11.65 -12.64
C VAL A 92 -3.37 -10.80 -13.90
N SER A 93 -3.99 -9.62 -13.79
CA SER A 93 -4.27 -8.75 -14.95
C SER A 93 -3.02 -8.19 -15.61
N ILE A 94 -1.90 -8.11 -14.90
CA ILE A 94 -0.59 -7.75 -15.48
C ILE A 94 -0.19 -8.78 -16.56
N PHE A 95 -0.43 -10.06 -16.32
CA PHE A 95 -0.03 -11.13 -17.25
C PHE A 95 -1.10 -11.47 -18.28
N VAL A 96 -2.37 -11.41 -17.88
CA VAL A 96 -3.51 -11.74 -18.74
C VAL A 96 -4.60 -10.72 -18.50
N SER A 97 -4.83 -9.82 -19.44
CA SER A 97 -5.83 -8.76 -19.33
C SER A 97 -7.25 -9.34 -19.42
N PRO A 98 -8.02 -9.42 -18.31
CA PRO A 98 -9.38 -9.94 -18.36
C PRO A 98 -10.29 -8.98 -19.13
N PRO A 99 -11.39 -9.47 -19.74
CA PRO A 99 -12.35 -8.59 -20.42
C PRO A 99 -12.85 -7.50 -19.48
N GLY A 100 -12.69 -6.23 -19.89
CA GLY A 100 -13.12 -5.06 -19.13
C GLY A 100 -12.12 -4.52 -18.09
N LEU A 101 -10.98 -5.20 -17.86
CA LEU A 101 -9.92 -4.77 -16.93
C LEU A 101 -8.63 -4.34 -17.66
N HIS A 102 -8.76 -3.92 -18.92
CA HIS A 102 -7.66 -3.40 -19.73
C HIS A 102 -7.37 -1.94 -19.37
N ASN A 103 -6.11 -1.66 -19.01
CA ASN A 103 -5.61 -0.30 -18.85
C ASN A 103 -4.74 0.06 -20.05
N ARG A 104 -4.95 1.26 -20.61
CA ARG A 104 -4.15 1.79 -21.72
C ARG A 104 -2.76 2.26 -21.27
N GLY A 105 -2.63 2.57 -19.98
CA GLY A 105 -1.37 2.82 -19.28
C GLY A 105 -0.64 1.52 -18.91
N SER A 106 0.37 1.60 -18.04
CA SER A 106 1.25 0.44 -17.76
C SER A 106 0.65 -0.64 -16.87
N GLY A 107 -0.48 -0.38 -16.20
CA GLY A 107 -1.07 -1.33 -15.25
C GLY A 107 -0.21 -1.62 -14.00
N PHE A 108 0.83 -0.81 -13.76
CA PHE A 108 1.63 -0.90 -12.52
C PHE A 108 1.15 0.06 -11.43
N PHE A 109 0.48 1.16 -11.79
CA PHE A 109 0.01 2.16 -10.83
C PHE A 109 -1.13 1.64 -9.96
N ASP A 110 -2.15 1.05 -10.58
CA ASP A 110 -3.25 0.33 -9.93
C ASP A 110 -2.75 -0.79 -9.01
N PHE A 111 -1.83 -1.63 -9.50
CA PHE A 111 -1.20 -2.65 -8.66
C PHE A 111 -0.38 -2.06 -7.50
N SER A 112 0.30 -0.93 -7.72
CA SER A 112 1.06 -0.25 -6.66
C SER A 112 0.14 0.32 -5.59
N TYR A 113 -0.92 1.03 -5.95
CA TYR A 113 -1.88 1.60 -4.98
C TYR A 113 -2.55 0.53 -4.12
N THR A 114 -2.90 -0.62 -4.71
CA THR A 114 -3.47 -1.74 -3.96
C THR A 114 -2.44 -2.43 -3.08
N SER A 115 -1.19 -2.55 -3.52
CA SER A 115 -0.09 -3.06 -2.69
C SER A 115 0.17 -2.16 -1.47
N LEU A 116 0.13 -0.84 -1.64
CA LEU A 116 0.27 0.13 -0.55
C LEU A 116 -0.91 0.04 0.43
N SER A 117 -2.13 -0.12 -0.08
CA SER A 117 -3.33 -0.35 0.73
C SER A 117 -3.22 -1.61 1.58
N LEU A 118 -2.75 -2.71 0.95
CA LEU A 118 -2.54 -3.99 1.61
C LEU A 118 -1.47 -3.86 2.70
N ALA A 119 -0.35 -3.21 2.41
CA ALA A 119 0.73 -2.96 3.37
C ALA A 119 0.24 -2.15 4.59
N ASN A 120 -0.50 -1.06 4.35
CA ASN A 120 -1.07 -0.24 5.42
C ASN A 120 -2.03 -1.04 6.32
N LEU A 121 -2.91 -1.86 5.75
CA LEU A 121 -3.83 -2.71 6.51
C LEU A 121 -3.09 -3.79 7.31
N ILE A 122 -2.06 -4.41 6.73
CA ILE A 122 -1.22 -5.39 7.43
C ILE A 122 -0.52 -4.74 8.63
N VAL A 123 0.10 -3.57 8.44
CA VAL A 123 0.79 -2.85 9.53
C VAL A 123 -0.18 -2.51 10.65
N VAL A 124 -1.36 -1.96 10.32
CA VAL A 124 -2.39 -1.64 11.33
C VAL A 124 -2.85 -2.87 12.09
N LEU A 125 -3.05 -4.01 11.41
CA LEU A 125 -3.51 -5.22 12.05
C LEU A 125 -2.44 -5.90 12.91
N LEU A 126 -1.16 -5.82 12.51
CA LEU A 126 -0.04 -6.38 13.27
C LEU A 126 0.26 -5.57 14.53
N PHE A 127 0.23 -4.24 14.45
CA PHE A 127 0.57 -3.33 15.54
C PHE A 127 -0.65 -2.66 16.17
N PHE A 128 -1.82 -3.30 16.03
CA PHE A 128 -3.11 -2.74 16.40
C PHE A 128 -3.20 -2.30 17.87
N SER A 129 -2.53 -3.00 18.79
CA SER A 129 -2.57 -2.68 20.23
C SER A 129 -1.63 -1.55 20.65
N THR A 130 -0.76 -1.08 19.76
CA THR A 130 0.37 -0.22 20.11
C THR A 130 0.32 1.08 19.30
N PRO A 131 -0.67 1.97 19.58
CA PRO A 131 -0.86 3.19 18.80
C PRO A 131 0.34 4.15 18.93
N SER A 132 0.66 4.85 17.84
CA SER A 132 1.81 5.75 17.76
C SER A 132 1.44 7.07 17.10
N LYS A 133 1.76 8.19 17.78
CA LYS A 133 1.56 9.53 17.19
C LYS A 133 2.39 9.73 15.92
N ALA A 134 3.59 9.14 15.84
CA ALA A 134 4.43 9.20 14.64
C ALA A 134 3.74 8.51 13.47
N ALA A 135 3.28 7.27 13.67
CA ALA A 135 2.56 6.51 12.66
C ALA A 135 1.30 7.25 12.16
N GLN A 136 0.54 7.88 13.08
CA GLN A 136 -0.62 8.70 12.71
C GLN A 136 -0.25 9.85 11.77
N VAL A 137 0.85 10.56 12.05
CA VAL A 137 1.32 11.67 11.20
C VAL A 137 1.81 11.13 9.86
N THR A 138 2.58 10.05 9.86
CA THR A 138 3.13 9.44 8.63
C THR A 138 2.01 8.94 7.70
N VAL A 139 1.00 8.25 8.22
CA VAL A 139 -0.17 7.82 7.43
C VAL A 139 -1.02 9.02 7.00
N LEU A 140 -1.19 10.04 7.84
CA LEU A 140 -1.92 11.24 7.47
C LEU A 140 -1.25 11.96 6.29
N VAL A 141 0.07 12.15 6.35
CA VAL A 141 0.84 12.73 5.23
C VAL A 141 0.71 11.87 3.98
N THR A 142 0.82 10.54 4.12
CA THR A 142 0.64 9.61 3.01
C THR A 142 -0.76 9.70 2.40
N SER A 143 -1.80 9.87 3.22
CA SER A 143 -3.20 10.03 2.77
C SER A 143 -3.40 11.34 2.01
N VAL A 144 -2.76 12.42 2.44
CA VAL A 144 -2.77 13.70 1.71
C VAL A 144 -2.08 13.57 0.35
N LEU A 145 -0.97 12.83 0.26
CA LEU A 145 -0.32 12.54 -1.02
C LEU A 145 -1.20 11.66 -1.92
N LEU A 146 -1.87 10.65 -1.38
CA LEU A 146 -2.83 9.83 -2.14
C LEU A 146 -4.03 10.64 -2.63
N LEU A 147 -4.49 11.63 -1.85
CA LEU A 147 -5.52 12.57 -2.29
C LEU A 147 -5.02 13.42 -3.47
N PHE A 148 -3.78 13.91 -3.39
CA PHE A 148 -3.15 14.62 -4.50
C PHE A 148 -3.06 13.75 -5.77
N ASP A 149 -2.62 12.50 -5.64
CA ASP A 149 -2.56 11.54 -6.75
C ASP A 149 -3.93 11.30 -7.40
N MET A 150 -4.96 11.09 -6.57
CA MET A 150 -6.33 10.93 -7.04
C MET A 150 -6.80 12.16 -7.82
N ILE A 151 -6.54 13.37 -7.29
CA ILE A 151 -6.89 14.62 -7.97
C ILE A 151 -6.14 14.73 -9.29
N MET A 152 -4.85 14.39 -9.35
CA MET A 152 -4.06 14.45 -10.58
C MET A 152 -4.60 13.50 -11.66
N ILE A 153 -4.89 12.24 -11.31
CA ILE A 153 -5.44 11.25 -12.24
C ILE A 153 -6.80 11.70 -12.78
N LEU A 154 -7.65 12.26 -11.92
CA LEU A 154 -8.96 12.75 -12.35
C LEU A 154 -8.85 14.05 -13.15
N ALA A 155 -7.99 14.99 -12.77
CA ALA A 155 -7.91 16.31 -13.40
C ALA A 155 -7.29 16.27 -14.79
N VAL A 156 -6.29 15.41 -15.02
CA VAL A 156 -5.57 15.33 -16.29
C VAL A 156 -6.27 14.33 -17.22
N PRO A 157 -6.87 14.76 -18.35
CA PRO A 157 -7.66 13.87 -19.20
C PRO A 157 -6.85 12.67 -19.73
N ARG A 158 -5.57 12.89 -20.05
CA ARG A 158 -4.69 11.82 -20.55
C ARG A 158 -4.45 10.75 -19.48
N LEU A 159 -4.12 11.14 -18.25
CA LEU A 159 -3.95 10.21 -17.13
C LEU A 159 -5.25 9.44 -16.86
N ARG A 160 -6.39 10.13 -16.88
CA ARG A 160 -7.70 9.51 -16.67
C ARG A 160 -8.00 8.39 -17.68
N VAL A 161 -7.64 8.59 -18.94
CA VAL A 161 -7.87 7.60 -20.01
C VAL A 161 -6.84 6.46 -19.95
N GLU A 162 -5.59 6.76 -19.59
CA GLU A 162 -4.53 5.75 -19.46
C GLU A 162 -4.77 4.81 -18.27
N GLU A 163 -5.09 5.37 -17.10
CA GLU A 163 -5.36 4.59 -15.88
C GLU A 163 -6.71 3.87 -15.91
N GLY A 164 -7.65 4.34 -16.73
CA GLY A 164 -8.97 3.75 -16.85
C GLY A 164 -9.75 3.74 -15.53
N TRP A 165 -10.83 2.96 -15.49
CA TRP A 165 -11.63 2.86 -14.27
C TRP A 165 -10.93 2.03 -13.17
N VAL A 166 -10.04 1.11 -13.56
CA VAL A 166 -9.30 0.22 -12.65
C VAL A 166 -8.28 1.00 -11.83
N GLY A 167 -7.51 1.88 -12.48
CA GLY A 167 -6.58 2.77 -11.79
C GLY A 167 -7.30 3.79 -10.92
N ILE A 168 -8.41 4.37 -11.39
CA ILE A 168 -9.24 5.29 -10.60
C ILE A 168 -9.79 4.58 -9.34
N ALA A 169 -10.35 3.38 -9.49
CA ALA A 169 -10.85 2.61 -8.36
C ALA A 169 -9.74 2.31 -7.34
N SER A 170 -8.54 1.97 -7.82
CA SER A 170 -7.40 1.60 -6.98
C SER A 170 -6.84 2.79 -6.18
N VAL A 171 -6.72 3.98 -6.79
CA VAL A 171 -6.25 5.18 -6.07
C VAL A 171 -7.30 5.68 -5.06
N VAL A 172 -8.59 5.63 -5.42
CA VAL A 172 -9.69 5.98 -4.50
C VAL A 172 -9.71 5.01 -3.32
N TRP A 173 -9.58 3.71 -3.58
CA TRP A 173 -9.50 2.70 -2.54
C TRP A 173 -8.31 2.93 -1.62
N ALA A 174 -7.12 3.22 -2.17
CA ALA A 174 -5.94 3.53 -1.38
C ALA A 174 -6.13 4.75 -0.46
N LEU A 175 -6.77 5.82 -0.96
CA LEU A 175 -7.13 6.98 -0.14
C LEU A 175 -8.09 6.61 1.00
N LEU A 176 -9.14 5.84 0.70
CA LEU A 176 -10.11 5.39 1.69
C LEU A 176 -9.46 4.52 2.78
N ILE A 177 -8.56 3.62 2.38
CA ILE A 177 -7.77 2.82 3.32
C ILE A 177 -6.84 3.71 4.15
N GLY A 178 -6.14 4.68 3.55
CA GLY A 178 -5.30 5.63 4.29
C GLY A 178 -6.09 6.38 5.37
N ILE A 179 -7.26 6.92 5.02
CA ILE A 179 -8.17 7.59 5.96
C ILE A 179 -8.64 6.61 7.03
N TRP A 180 -9.04 5.39 6.65
CA TRP A 180 -9.49 4.36 7.58
C TRP A 180 -8.40 3.99 8.61
N VAL A 181 -7.15 3.87 8.17
CA VAL A 181 -6.01 3.61 9.05
C VAL A 181 -5.82 4.73 10.07
N VAL A 182 -5.87 6.00 9.63
CA VAL A 182 -5.77 7.15 10.55
C VAL A 182 -6.89 7.13 11.59
N ILE A 183 -8.13 6.87 11.17
CA ILE A 183 -9.28 6.80 12.07
C ILE A 183 -9.10 5.64 13.06
N THR A 184 -8.72 4.46 12.57
CA THR A 184 -8.53 3.26 13.39
C THR A 184 -7.48 3.51 14.46
N ASP A 185 -6.30 4.02 14.11
CA ASP A 185 -5.22 4.26 15.07
C ASP A 185 -5.62 5.33 16.11
N ARG A 186 -6.39 6.36 15.70
CA ARG A 186 -6.92 7.38 16.62
C ARG A 186 -7.95 6.81 17.60
N VAL A 187 -8.87 6.00 17.12
CA VAL A 187 -9.91 5.38 17.95
C VAL A 187 -9.28 4.39 18.93
N VAL A 188 -8.29 3.60 18.49
CA VAL A 188 -7.58 2.67 19.39
C VAL A 188 -6.73 3.41 20.42
N ALA A 189 -6.07 4.51 20.04
CA ALA A 189 -5.35 5.36 20.99
C ALA A 189 -6.28 5.91 22.08
N TYR A 190 -7.42 6.45 21.68
CA TYR A 190 -8.42 6.98 22.62
C TYR A 190 -9.03 5.88 23.49
N GLY A 191 -9.37 4.73 22.91
CA GLY A 191 -9.91 3.60 23.66
C GLY A 191 -8.91 3.03 24.67
N LYS A 192 -7.61 3.00 24.34
CA LYS A 192 -6.55 2.60 25.27
C LYS A 192 -6.47 3.58 26.44
N GLU A 193 -6.46 4.89 26.17
CA GLU A 193 -6.42 5.94 27.19
C GLU A 193 -7.64 5.88 28.12
N GLU A 194 -8.85 5.71 27.57
CA GLU A 194 -10.10 5.60 28.33
C GLU A 194 -10.12 4.35 29.24
N GLU A 195 -9.65 3.20 28.76
CA GLU A 195 -9.56 2.00 29.60
C GLU A 195 -8.48 2.09 30.66
N GLU A 196 -7.35 2.71 30.37
CA GLU A 196 -6.29 2.97 31.36
C GLU A 196 -6.77 3.91 32.47
N GLU A 197 -7.43 5.02 32.13
CA GLU A 197 -8.01 5.95 33.12
C GLU A 197 -9.09 5.27 33.96
N ARG A 198 -9.97 4.48 33.33
CA ARG A 198 -11.05 3.76 34.03
C ARG A 198 -10.55 2.71 35.00
N LEU A 199 -9.53 1.94 34.61
CA LEU A 199 -9.08 0.76 35.36
C LEU A 199 -7.87 1.02 36.25
N THR A 200 -7.07 2.05 35.99
CA THR A 200 -5.86 2.34 36.78
C THR A 200 -5.90 3.73 37.43
N GLY A 201 -6.90 4.56 37.09
CA GLY A 201 -7.07 5.91 37.62
C GLY A 201 -6.13 6.97 37.03
N ARG A 202 -5.28 6.58 36.05
CA ARG A 202 -4.37 7.49 35.32
C ARG A 202 -4.06 6.94 33.93
N ALA A 203 -3.81 7.81 32.95
CA ALA A 203 -3.23 7.40 31.67
C ALA A 203 -1.74 7.05 31.87
N GLU A 204 -1.31 5.85 31.44
CA GLU A 204 0.08 5.43 31.58
C GLU A 204 0.89 5.86 30.36
N THR A 205 1.94 6.66 30.59
CA THR A 205 2.79 7.18 29.49
C THR A 205 4.03 6.33 29.25
N ARG A 206 4.33 5.36 30.14
CA ARG A 206 5.48 4.47 30.02
C ARG A 206 5.21 3.41 28.95
N ARG A 207 6.22 3.17 28.11
CA ARG A 207 6.21 2.12 27.09
C ARG A 207 7.29 1.08 27.37
N THR A 208 6.95 -0.19 27.21
CA THR A 208 7.90 -1.30 27.33
C THR A 208 8.88 -1.33 26.15
N LEU A 209 10.04 -1.99 26.32
CA LEU A 209 11.01 -2.15 25.22
C LEU A 209 10.38 -2.85 24.00
N ARG A 210 9.47 -3.79 24.24
CA ARG A 210 8.74 -4.49 23.19
C ARG A 210 7.86 -3.53 22.39
N GLU A 211 7.09 -2.67 23.07
CA GLU A 211 6.29 -1.65 22.39
C GLU A 211 7.16 -0.70 21.58
N TRP A 212 8.33 -0.29 22.10
CA TRP A 212 9.28 0.54 21.34
C TRP A 212 9.78 -0.14 20.06
N VAL A 213 10.08 -1.44 20.10
CA VAL A 213 10.49 -2.21 18.91
C VAL A 213 9.33 -2.34 17.93
N GLU A 214 8.11 -2.60 18.41
CA GLU A 214 6.90 -2.66 17.59
C GLU A 214 6.66 -1.32 16.86
N ILE A 215 6.75 -0.20 17.59
CA ILE A 215 6.60 1.14 17.01
C ILE A 215 7.68 1.40 15.95
N LEU A 216 8.94 1.14 16.28
CA LEU A 216 10.06 1.37 15.36
C LEU A 216 9.93 0.52 14.08
N ALA A 217 9.55 -0.75 14.21
CA ALA A 217 9.31 -1.63 13.08
C ALA A 217 8.14 -1.13 12.21
N SER A 218 7.03 -0.74 12.84
CA SER A 218 5.87 -0.18 12.13
C SER A 218 6.22 1.11 11.38
N GLU A 219 6.98 2.01 12.02
CA GLU A 219 7.34 3.30 11.46
C GLU A 219 8.26 3.16 10.24
N ILE A 220 9.23 2.24 10.27
CA ILE A 220 10.11 1.97 9.12
C ILE A 220 9.28 1.55 7.90
N VAL A 221 8.29 0.67 8.09
CA VAL A 221 7.43 0.21 6.99
C VAL A 221 6.55 1.35 6.48
N LEU A 222 5.94 2.14 7.38
CA LEU A 222 5.10 3.28 7.01
C LEU A 222 5.88 4.38 6.27
N ILE A 223 7.12 4.65 6.67
CA ILE A 223 8.01 5.57 5.96
C ILE A 223 8.32 5.04 4.56
N ALA A 224 8.60 3.74 4.42
CA ALA A 224 8.85 3.13 3.11
C ALA A 224 7.60 3.23 2.19
N VAL A 225 6.41 2.98 2.74
CA VAL A 225 5.12 3.16 2.04
C VAL A 225 4.93 4.63 1.64
N GLY A 226 5.16 5.58 2.56
CA GLY A 226 5.04 7.01 2.27
C GLY A 226 6.03 7.49 1.21
N LEU A 227 7.26 6.98 1.22
CA LEU A 227 8.26 7.27 0.19
C LEU A 227 7.84 6.70 -1.17
N ALA A 228 7.29 5.49 -1.21
CA ALA A 228 6.76 4.91 -2.44
C ALA A 228 5.62 5.77 -3.01
N VAL A 229 4.68 6.24 -2.18
CA VAL A 229 3.63 7.19 -2.61
C VAL A 229 4.24 8.48 -3.16
N LEU A 230 5.23 9.06 -2.47
CA LEU A 230 5.91 10.27 -2.96
C LEU A 230 6.53 10.08 -4.35
N LEU A 231 7.14 8.91 -4.60
CA LEU A 231 7.70 8.57 -5.91
C LEU A 231 6.61 8.38 -6.98
N LEU A 232 5.47 7.78 -6.61
CA LEU A 232 4.31 7.69 -7.51
C LEU A 232 3.78 9.09 -7.86
N SER A 233 3.65 9.98 -6.88
CA SER A 233 3.26 11.39 -7.09
C SER A 233 4.22 12.10 -8.04
N ALA A 234 5.54 11.95 -7.83
CA ALA A 234 6.55 12.52 -8.72
C ALA A 234 6.42 12.00 -10.15
N THR A 235 6.13 10.70 -10.31
CA THR A 235 5.93 10.08 -11.63
C THR A 235 4.65 10.58 -12.31
N LEU A 236 3.56 10.77 -11.55
CA LEU A 236 2.34 11.38 -12.08
C LEU A 236 2.54 12.82 -12.51
N ILE A 237 3.35 13.60 -11.78
CA ILE A 237 3.71 14.97 -12.17
C ILE A 237 4.46 14.95 -13.51
N LEU A 238 5.47 14.09 -13.67
CA LEU A 238 6.19 13.96 -14.94
C LEU A 238 5.25 13.55 -16.08
N ARG A 239 4.43 12.51 -15.90
CA ARG A 239 3.46 12.07 -16.91
C ARG A 239 2.43 13.15 -17.24
N SER A 240 1.97 13.91 -16.25
CA SER A 240 1.08 15.05 -16.48
C SER A 240 1.74 16.11 -17.34
N ARG A 241 3.03 16.37 -17.12
CA ARG A 241 3.79 17.33 -17.91
C ARG A 241 4.00 16.81 -19.34
N ASP A 242 4.34 15.54 -19.49
CA ASP A 242 4.52 14.92 -20.80
C ASP A 242 3.21 14.89 -21.60
N SER A 243 2.06 14.74 -20.93
CA SER A 243 0.76 14.78 -21.59
C SER A 243 0.41 16.15 -22.20
N SER A 244 1.09 17.22 -21.78
CA SER A 244 0.91 18.56 -22.37
C SER A 244 1.65 18.75 -23.69
N LEU A 245 2.51 17.79 -24.08
CA LEU A 245 3.19 17.79 -25.37
C LEU A 245 2.33 17.08 -26.41
N ALA A 246 2.10 17.74 -27.54
CA ALA A 246 1.40 17.13 -28.65
C ALA A 246 2.29 16.07 -29.31
N PRO A 247 1.77 14.87 -29.62
CA PRO A 247 2.50 13.89 -30.40
C PRO A 247 2.76 14.43 -31.81
N GLN A 248 3.90 14.06 -32.40
CA GLN A 248 4.17 14.34 -33.80
C GLN A 248 3.40 13.33 -34.65
N GLY A 249 2.27 13.70 -35.24
CA GLY A 249 1.40 12.79 -36.00
C GLY A 249 0.09 12.51 -35.29
N GLU A 250 -0.60 11.45 -35.70
CA GLU A 250 -1.96 11.15 -35.25
C GLU A 250 -2.05 9.81 -34.53
N ARG A 251 -3.06 9.67 -33.67
CA ARG A 251 -3.34 8.43 -32.94
C ARG A 251 -4.62 7.79 -33.46
N TYR A 252 -4.53 6.54 -33.87
CA TYR A 252 -5.65 5.78 -34.41
C TYR A 252 -6.07 4.70 -33.43
N TYR A 253 -7.36 4.62 -33.17
CA TYR A 253 -7.95 3.51 -32.42
C TYR A 253 -7.86 2.21 -33.23
N VAL A 254 -7.52 1.12 -32.56
CA VAL A 254 -7.30 -0.21 -33.16
C VAL A 254 -7.85 -1.30 -32.25
N ASP A 255 -7.98 -2.53 -32.78
CA ASP A 255 -8.49 -3.71 -32.08
C ASP A 255 -9.87 -3.45 -31.44
N GLY A 256 -10.81 -2.93 -32.23
CA GLY A 256 -12.15 -2.59 -31.76
C GLY A 256 -12.17 -1.43 -30.77
N ASP A 257 -11.35 -0.40 -31.01
CA ASP A 257 -11.21 0.83 -30.22
C ASP A 257 -10.74 0.63 -28.77
N LYS A 258 -10.08 -0.50 -28.49
CA LYS A 258 -9.53 -0.81 -27.18
C LYS A 258 -8.38 0.12 -26.81
N TYR A 259 -7.47 0.38 -27.73
CA TYR A 259 -6.29 1.22 -27.49
C TYR A 259 -5.89 1.99 -28.76
N GLN A 260 -5.00 2.97 -28.60
CA GLN A 260 -4.54 3.82 -29.70
C GLN A 260 -3.10 3.52 -30.11
N ILE A 261 -2.84 3.53 -31.41
CA ILE A 261 -1.49 3.52 -31.99
C ILE A 261 -1.19 4.85 -32.65
N HIS A 262 0.01 5.34 -32.35
CA HIS A 262 0.59 6.51 -32.97
C HIS A 262 1.20 6.18 -34.34
N LEU A 263 0.80 6.96 -35.33
CA LEU A 263 1.33 6.96 -36.69
C LEU A 263 1.79 8.37 -37.03
N TYR A 264 3.00 8.47 -37.57
CA TYR A 264 3.54 9.70 -38.10
C TYR A 264 3.84 9.56 -39.58
N CYS A 265 3.50 10.60 -40.34
CA CYS A 265 3.76 10.71 -41.76
C CYS A 265 4.63 11.93 -42.03
N SER A 266 5.69 11.76 -42.81
CA SER A 266 6.54 12.84 -43.31
C SER A 266 6.77 12.70 -44.82
N GLY A 267 6.80 13.83 -45.52
CA GLY A 267 6.97 13.91 -46.98
C GLY A 267 5.68 14.21 -47.75
N LYS A 268 5.79 14.30 -49.08
CA LYS A 268 4.67 14.65 -49.97
C LYS A 268 4.00 13.39 -50.50
N GLU A 269 2.68 13.40 -50.58
CA GLU A 269 1.88 12.28 -51.12
C GLU A 269 1.91 12.22 -52.66
N THR A 270 2.11 13.35 -53.32
CA THR A 270 2.21 13.43 -54.78
C THR A 270 3.54 13.99 -55.25
N ASP A 271 4.00 13.51 -56.40
CA ASP A 271 5.15 14.08 -57.11
C ASP A 271 4.75 15.38 -57.83
N LYS A 272 5.73 16.09 -58.43
CA LYS A 272 5.53 17.30 -59.22
C LYS A 272 4.54 17.15 -60.39
N SER A 273 4.28 15.91 -60.81
CA SER A 273 3.30 15.55 -61.84
C SER A 273 1.96 15.06 -61.29
N ASP A 274 1.70 15.29 -59.99
CA ASP A 274 0.49 14.92 -59.26
C ASP A 274 0.20 13.39 -59.20
N ASN A 275 1.22 12.58 -59.46
CA ASN A 275 1.14 11.13 -59.31
C ASN A 275 1.39 10.74 -57.84
N LYS A 276 0.57 9.83 -57.30
CA LYS A 276 0.74 9.30 -55.94
C LYS A 276 2.08 8.56 -55.82
N VAL A 277 2.90 8.94 -54.84
CA VAL A 277 4.21 8.32 -54.60
C VAL A 277 4.10 7.19 -53.58
N PRO A 278 4.96 6.15 -53.67
CA PRO A 278 4.96 5.08 -52.69
C PRO A 278 5.40 5.59 -51.31
N THR A 279 4.62 5.23 -50.29
CA THR A 279 4.95 5.50 -48.89
C THR A 279 5.82 4.37 -48.34
N VAL A 280 6.99 4.70 -47.78
CA VAL A 280 7.86 3.72 -47.11
C VAL A 280 7.48 3.64 -45.63
N LEU A 281 7.04 2.48 -45.17
CA LEU A 281 6.73 2.25 -43.76
C LEU A 281 7.97 1.77 -43.01
N PHE A 282 8.36 2.50 -41.98
CA PHE A 282 9.40 2.09 -41.04
C PHE A 282 8.77 1.53 -39.76
N GLU A 283 9.19 0.31 -39.43
CA GLU A 283 8.93 -0.28 -38.12
C GLU A 283 10.24 -0.29 -37.32
N ALA A 284 10.23 0.35 -36.15
CA ALA A 284 11.35 0.26 -35.23
C ALA A 284 11.27 -1.05 -34.44
N GLY A 285 12.44 -1.63 -34.12
CA GLY A 285 12.54 -2.83 -33.30
C GLY A 285 12.24 -2.56 -31.82
N GLU A 286 13.19 -2.87 -30.95
CA GLU A 286 13.01 -2.68 -29.50
C GLU A 286 13.12 -1.21 -29.05
N ARG A 287 13.96 -0.42 -29.74
CA ARG A 287 14.16 1.00 -29.40
C ARG A 287 13.14 1.89 -30.11
N PRO A 288 12.69 3.01 -29.48
CA PRO A 288 11.80 3.96 -30.14
C PRO A 288 12.36 4.45 -31.47
N PHE A 289 11.47 4.70 -32.44
CA PHE A 289 11.84 5.17 -33.78
C PHE A 289 12.70 6.45 -33.73
N GLY A 290 12.32 7.41 -32.87
CA GLY A 290 13.02 8.67 -32.71
C GLY A 290 14.49 8.56 -32.30
N LEU A 291 14.85 7.50 -31.57
CA LEU A 291 16.20 7.24 -31.08
C LEU A 291 17.02 6.32 -32.01
N SER A 292 16.39 5.73 -33.02
CA SER A 292 17.00 4.68 -33.83
C SER A 292 17.03 5.02 -35.32
N LEU A 293 15.86 5.13 -35.94
CA LEU A 293 15.71 5.22 -37.40
C LEU A 293 15.34 6.62 -37.89
N GLN A 294 14.98 7.55 -37.01
CA GLN A 294 14.57 8.90 -37.41
C GLN A 294 15.64 9.61 -38.24
N ALA A 295 16.90 9.63 -37.78
CA ALA A 295 17.99 10.25 -38.53
C ALA A 295 18.22 9.59 -39.90
N PHE A 296 18.01 8.28 -40.01
CA PHE A 296 18.11 7.58 -41.29
C PHE A 296 16.98 7.97 -42.25
N ALA A 297 15.74 7.98 -41.77
CA ALA A 297 14.56 8.34 -42.56
C ALA A 297 14.60 9.80 -43.01
N ASP A 298 15.00 10.72 -42.13
CA ASP A 298 15.11 12.15 -42.44
C ASP A 298 16.21 12.41 -43.48
N ASN A 299 17.35 11.72 -43.38
CA ASN A 299 18.42 11.80 -44.38
C ASN A 299 17.99 11.20 -45.73
N ALA A 300 17.18 10.14 -45.72
CA ALA A 300 16.67 9.54 -46.94
C ALA A 300 15.69 10.47 -47.68
N ILE A 301 14.84 11.21 -46.95
CA ILE A 301 14.02 12.29 -47.53
C ILE A 301 14.93 13.41 -48.06
N ALA A 302 15.89 13.87 -47.26
CA ALA A 302 16.76 15.00 -47.63
C ALA A 302 17.60 14.71 -48.88
N ASN A 303 18.07 13.48 -49.04
CA ASN A 303 18.82 13.02 -50.20
C ASN A 303 17.93 12.66 -51.41
N GLY A 304 16.61 12.68 -51.23
CA GLY A 304 15.64 12.36 -52.28
C GLY A 304 15.56 10.87 -52.65
N THR A 305 16.07 9.97 -51.81
CA THR A 305 15.94 8.51 -52.05
C THR A 305 14.54 8.00 -51.75
N ILE A 306 13.83 8.64 -50.82
CA ILE A 306 12.42 8.40 -50.53
C ILE A 306 11.65 9.72 -50.55
N SER A 307 10.45 9.71 -51.14
CA SER A 307 9.60 10.92 -51.21
C SER A 307 8.73 11.11 -49.98
N ARG A 308 8.37 10.00 -49.32
CA ARG A 308 7.47 9.95 -48.16
C ARG A 308 7.77 8.73 -47.31
N TYR A 309 7.74 8.91 -45.99
CA TYR A 309 7.81 7.80 -45.05
C TYR A 309 6.78 7.91 -43.93
N TRP A 310 6.38 6.75 -43.43
CA TRP A 310 5.58 6.62 -42.22
C TRP A 310 6.37 5.85 -41.17
N TYR A 311 6.12 6.14 -39.90
CA TYR A 311 6.47 5.22 -38.83
C TYR A 311 5.30 5.03 -37.88
N ALA A 312 5.22 3.84 -37.31
CA ALA A 312 4.31 3.55 -36.22
C ALA A 312 5.11 3.31 -34.94
N ALA A 313 4.64 3.87 -33.83
CA ALA A 313 5.16 3.49 -32.53
C ALA A 313 4.45 2.19 -32.08
N ARG A 314 5.23 1.16 -31.73
CA ARG A 314 4.68 -0.10 -31.22
C ARG A 314 3.83 0.16 -29.96
N PRO A 315 2.83 -0.68 -29.67
CA PRO A 315 2.08 -0.57 -28.42
C PRO A 315 3.02 -0.54 -27.21
N GLY A 316 2.77 0.41 -26.30
CA GLY A 316 3.60 0.66 -25.13
C GLY A 316 4.92 1.41 -25.38
N SER A 317 5.14 1.90 -26.59
CA SER A 317 6.31 2.70 -26.95
C SER A 317 5.91 4.08 -27.48
N GLY A 318 6.74 5.08 -27.19
CA GLY A 318 6.57 6.43 -27.71
C GLY A 318 5.22 7.02 -27.33
N TRP A 319 4.40 7.33 -28.34
CA TRP A 319 3.10 7.97 -28.16
C TRP A 319 1.91 7.00 -28.29
N SER A 320 2.16 5.70 -28.42
CA SER A 320 1.13 4.65 -28.48
C SER A 320 0.73 4.18 -27.10
N ASP A 321 -0.53 3.80 -26.94
CA ASP A 321 -1.05 3.17 -25.72
C ASP A 321 -0.49 1.74 -25.57
N ASN A 322 -0.59 1.16 -24.37
CA ASN A 322 -0.31 -0.26 -24.17
C ASN A 322 -1.43 -1.13 -24.75
N ALA A 323 -1.03 -2.22 -25.40
CA ALA A 323 -1.94 -3.27 -25.83
C ALA A 323 -2.23 -4.23 -24.67
N PRO A 324 -3.43 -4.83 -24.63
CA PRO A 324 -3.75 -5.90 -23.68
C PRO A 324 -2.80 -7.09 -23.79
N SER A 325 -2.45 -7.70 -22.66
CA SER A 325 -1.64 -8.92 -22.60
C SER A 325 -2.51 -10.18 -22.76
N PRO A 326 -2.04 -11.22 -23.46
CA PRO A 326 -0.75 -11.34 -24.17
C PRO A 326 -0.76 -10.67 -25.56
N PHE A 327 0.41 -10.19 -26.00
CA PHE A 327 0.58 -9.53 -27.30
C PHE A 327 1.62 -10.24 -28.16
N SER A 328 1.25 -10.63 -29.39
CA SER A 328 2.09 -11.40 -30.32
C SER A 328 2.52 -10.59 -31.54
N ALA A 329 3.52 -11.07 -32.28
CA ALA A 329 3.96 -10.43 -33.52
C ALA A 329 2.86 -10.40 -34.61
N GLY A 330 2.04 -11.45 -34.69
CA GLY A 330 0.89 -11.47 -35.60
C GLY A 330 -0.13 -10.38 -35.26
N MET A 331 -0.47 -10.24 -33.97
CA MET A 331 -1.36 -9.17 -33.50
C MET A 331 -0.77 -7.78 -33.77
N ALA A 332 0.56 -7.62 -33.66
CA ALA A 332 1.23 -6.37 -34.01
C ALA A 332 1.08 -6.02 -35.49
N ALA A 333 1.22 -7.00 -36.39
CA ALA A 333 1.03 -6.82 -37.83
C ALA A 333 -0.43 -6.48 -38.18
N ASP A 334 -1.39 -7.20 -37.61
CA ASP A 334 -2.82 -6.96 -37.85
C ASP A 334 -3.22 -5.54 -37.45
N VAL A 335 -2.77 -5.14 -36.25
CA VAL A 335 -3.07 -3.83 -35.68
C VAL A 335 -2.36 -2.70 -36.44
N LEU A 336 -1.13 -2.92 -36.91
CA LEU A 336 -0.44 -1.96 -37.77
C LEU A 336 -1.16 -1.81 -39.10
N SER A 337 -1.61 -2.92 -39.70
CA SER A 337 -2.40 -2.91 -40.94
C SER A 337 -3.71 -2.16 -40.74
N GLU A 338 -4.42 -2.38 -39.63
CA GLU A 338 -5.63 -1.63 -39.27
C GLU A 338 -5.36 -0.14 -39.12
N ALA A 339 -4.29 0.23 -38.42
CA ALA A 339 -3.91 1.62 -38.21
C ALA A 339 -3.60 2.34 -39.55
N VAL A 340 -2.86 1.68 -40.44
CA VAL A 340 -2.53 2.20 -41.78
C VAL A 340 -3.78 2.30 -42.66
N ALA A 341 -4.69 1.33 -42.59
CA ALA A 341 -5.96 1.38 -43.30
C ALA A 341 -6.83 2.55 -42.81
N ARG A 342 -6.95 2.75 -41.49
CA ARG A 342 -7.67 3.89 -40.91
C ARG A 342 -7.04 5.25 -41.24
N ALA A 343 -5.73 5.28 -41.50
CA ALA A 343 -5.02 6.47 -41.94
C ALA A 343 -5.13 6.73 -43.46
N GLY A 344 -5.85 5.89 -44.21
CA GLY A 344 -6.22 6.13 -45.62
C GLY A 344 -5.28 5.53 -46.68
N GLU A 345 -4.29 4.73 -46.29
CA GLU A 345 -3.36 4.08 -47.24
C GLU A 345 -3.71 2.60 -47.54
N GLY A 346 -4.84 2.09 -47.03
CA GLY A 346 -5.19 0.67 -47.05
C GLY A 346 -6.51 0.27 -47.70
N GLU A 347 -7.16 1.12 -48.52
CA GLU A 347 -8.40 0.71 -49.24
C GLU A 347 -8.21 -0.41 -50.29
N HIS A 348 -6.97 -0.88 -50.50
CA HIS A 348 -6.69 -2.06 -51.31
C HIS A 348 -5.97 -3.10 -50.46
N GLY A 349 -6.76 -4.08 -49.99
CA GLY A 349 -6.35 -5.13 -49.07
C GLY A 349 -5.12 -5.91 -49.51
N PHE A 350 -4.37 -6.34 -48.51
CA PHE A 350 -3.48 -7.49 -48.60
C PHE A 350 -4.28 -8.79 -48.46
#